data_AF-S3MPX1-F1
#
_entry.id   AF-S3MPX1-F1
#
_cell.length_a   1.000
_cell.length_b   1.000
_cell.length_c   1.000
_cell.angle_alpha   90.00
_cell.angle_beta   90.00
_cell.angle_gamma   90.00
#
_symmetry.space_group_name_H-M   'P 1'
#
loop_
_entity.id
_entity.type
_entity.pdbx_description
1 polymer ?
#
loop_
_entity_poly.entity_id
_entity_poly.type
_entity_poly.pdbx_seq_one_letter_code
_entity_poly.pdbx_strand_id
1 'polypeptide(L)'
;MRKPVSTRRQKKNLVKVVDEAVDSSSTNTVELESNDSSSINGNAVSNQEPSTKASSVQEVLFDVTESKKIFNEEVLIQIQLVKDVVKDQLDKYEKAINKLVMGENILVKNNILTELPERLNKYELLINKLLDQNERLIESIDLISKKMVNDEHYNSLNRIVVALDDSLNKLLYMESSSQIKKENVLLLNQLHVVQQEFENVILKNRNIGSLDNKKDDINTEVYLGAADLIKQQLHYRLGATAIEHSRDLNGLLKLPYALLTETIAVKKRESQESAPQELEFYSDASEAERVKKHLSYKLGVVMVDGTKSLKNFIKMPIEVHRVVKGFQKKQSKA
;
A
#
# COMPACT_ATOMS: atom_id res chain seq x y z
N MET A 1 12.62 3.40 -15.45
CA MET A 1 12.23 4.16 -14.23
C MET A 1 10.73 4.41 -14.26
N ARG A 2 10.08 4.32 -13.08
CA ARG A 2 8.62 4.34 -12.87
C ARG A 2 8.02 5.74 -13.16
N LYS A 3 6.84 5.78 -13.77
CA LYS A 3 6.06 7.03 -13.99
C LYS A 3 5.37 7.47 -12.68
N PRO A 4 5.31 8.77 -12.33
CA PRO A 4 4.56 9.24 -11.17
C PRO A 4 3.07 9.42 -11.47
N VAL A 5 2.28 9.22 -10.41
CA VAL A 5 0.84 9.04 -10.36
C VAL A 5 0.11 10.36 -10.07
N SER A 6 -0.89 10.68 -10.90
CA SER A 6 -2.16 11.37 -10.61
C SER A 6 -2.29 12.24 -9.34
N THR A 7 -2.29 13.56 -9.52
CA THR A 7 -2.75 14.58 -8.54
C THR A 7 -4.22 14.99 -8.74
N ARG A 8 -5.05 14.19 -9.42
CA ARG A 8 -6.46 14.52 -9.72
C ARG A 8 -7.47 14.02 -8.67
N ARG A 9 -7.04 13.30 -7.64
CA ARG A 9 -7.91 12.67 -6.62
C ARG A 9 -8.00 13.39 -5.28
N GLN A 10 -7.23 14.46 -5.03
CA GLN A 10 -7.27 15.17 -3.75
C GLN A 10 -8.20 16.40 -3.71
N LYS A 11 -8.80 16.82 -4.83
CA LYS A 11 -9.78 17.93 -4.86
C LYS A 11 -11.25 17.56 -4.64
N LYS A 12 -11.58 16.27 -4.48
CA LYS A 12 -12.99 15.81 -4.30
C LYS A 12 -13.42 15.59 -2.84
N ASN A 13 -12.50 15.65 -1.87
CA ASN A 13 -12.84 15.44 -0.45
C ASN A 13 -12.98 16.73 0.37
N LEU A 14 -12.85 17.91 -0.24
CA LEU A 14 -13.02 19.20 0.44
C LEU A 14 -14.36 19.90 0.11
N VAL A 15 -15.16 19.35 -0.80
CA VAL A 15 -16.48 19.91 -1.17
C VAL A 15 -17.63 19.22 -0.40
N LYS A 16 -17.34 18.15 0.37
CA LYS A 16 -18.38 17.35 1.04
C LYS A 16 -18.55 17.64 2.54
N VAL A 17 -17.90 18.67 3.07
CA VAL A 17 -17.92 19.01 4.52
C VAL A 17 -18.58 20.35 4.79
N VAL A 18 -19.03 21.09 3.76
CA VAL A 18 -19.64 22.42 3.92
C VAL A 18 -21.17 22.41 3.72
N ASP A 19 -21.73 21.36 3.11
CA ASP A 19 -23.17 21.28 2.81
C ASP A 19 -24.02 20.64 3.92
N GLU A 20 -23.44 20.22 5.06
CA GLU A 20 -24.15 19.49 6.12
C GLU A 20 -24.42 20.32 7.40
N ALA A 21 -24.23 21.65 7.37
CA ALA A 21 -24.31 22.50 8.57
C ALA A 21 -25.41 23.60 8.56
N VAL A 22 -26.36 23.60 7.63
CA VAL A 22 -27.37 24.70 7.53
C VAL A 22 -28.83 24.24 7.67
N ASP A 23 -29.12 22.95 7.83
CA ASP A 23 -30.50 22.42 7.78
C ASP A 23 -31.20 22.19 9.13
N SER A 24 -30.77 22.85 10.21
CA SER A 24 -31.48 22.74 11.50
C SER A 24 -31.73 24.10 12.15
N SER A 25 -32.90 24.70 11.88
CA SER A 25 -33.85 25.21 12.89
C SER A 25 -34.78 26.29 12.33
N SER A 26 -35.99 25.90 11.93
CA SER A 26 -37.19 26.73 12.14
C SER A 26 -38.45 25.88 11.96
N THR A 27 -38.93 25.31 13.06
CA THR A 27 -40.30 24.84 13.22
C THR A 27 -41.00 25.70 14.26
N ASN A 28 -42.29 25.87 14.04
CA ASN A 28 -43.33 26.14 15.05
C ASN A 28 -43.54 27.60 15.48
N THR A 29 -44.76 28.13 15.56
CA THR A 29 -46.12 27.81 15.07
C THR A 29 -47.06 28.76 15.83
N VAL A 30 -48.27 28.92 15.27
CA VAL A 30 -49.54 29.05 16.01
C VAL A 30 -49.90 30.47 16.47
N GLU A 31 -50.92 31.11 15.86
CA GLU A 31 -52.38 30.90 16.10
C GLU A 31 -52.80 31.57 17.42
N LEU A 32 -53.97 32.17 17.65
CA LEU A 32 -55.34 32.14 17.10
C LEU A 32 -56.06 33.35 17.76
N GLU A 33 -57.07 33.94 17.10
CA GLU A 33 -58.45 34.07 17.61
C GLU A 33 -58.70 35.15 18.68
N SER A 34 -59.88 35.73 18.84
CA SER A 34 -61.15 35.78 18.11
C SER A 34 -62.09 36.65 18.96
N ASN A 35 -63.33 36.80 18.47
CA ASN A 35 -64.54 36.91 19.29
C ASN A 35 -64.85 38.30 19.84
N ASP A 36 -65.86 38.96 19.28
CA ASP A 36 -67.29 38.77 19.58
C ASP A 36 -67.70 39.79 20.65
N SER A 37 -68.88 40.35 20.72
CA SER A 37 -70.11 40.26 19.93
C SER A 37 -71.07 41.23 20.63
N SER A 38 -72.19 41.52 19.97
CA SER A 38 -73.53 41.54 20.61
C SER A 38 -73.85 42.70 21.57
N SER A 39 -75.06 43.20 21.77
CA SER A 39 -76.40 42.99 21.19
C SER A 39 -77.32 43.83 22.10
N ILE A 40 -78.26 44.60 21.54
CA ILE A 40 -79.71 44.35 21.63
C ILE A 40 -80.45 44.90 22.87
N ASN A 41 -81.50 45.67 22.53
CA ASN A 41 -82.82 45.89 23.15
C ASN A 41 -83.00 46.41 24.58
N GLY A 42 -84.04 47.24 24.68
CA GLY A 42 -85.10 46.96 25.66
C GLY A 42 -85.98 48.13 26.06
N ASN A 43 -87.04 48.37 25.30
CA ASN A 43 -88.42 48.70 25.72
C ASN A 43 -88.70 49.12 27.19
N ALA A 44 -89.42 50.24 27.37
CA ALA A 44 -90.85 50.26 27.76
C ALA A 44 -91.26 51.45 28.69
N VAL A 45 -92.16 52.29 28.16
CA VAL A 45 -93.49 52.65 28.72
C VAL A 45 -93.59 53.47 30.04
N SER A 46 -93.92 54.75 29.83
CA SER A 46 -95.09 55.51 30.36
C SER A 46 -95.19 55.95 31.84
N ASN A 47 -95.05 57.28 32.03
CA ASN A 47 -95.97 58.28 32.65
C ASN A 47 -96.78 57.85 33.91
N GLN A 48 -96.89 58.62 35.01
CA GLN A 48 -96.78 60.06 35.22
C GLN A 48 -96.78 60.34 36.76
N GLU A 49 -95.87 61.23 37.20
CA GLU A 49 -95.97 62.29 38.24
C GLU A 49 -96.42 61.98 39.70
N PRO A 50 -96.08 62.78 40.75
CA PRO A 50 -95.65 64.18 40.72
C PRO A 50 -94.51 64.59 41.69
N SER A 51 -94.17 65.88 41.69
CA SER A 51 -93.76 66.65 42.88
C SER A 51 -92.28 66.69 43.30
N THR A 52 -91.59 67.70 42.74
CA THR A 52 -90.88 68.79 43.45
C THR A 52 -89.65 68.54 44.33
N LYS A 53 -89.11 67.32 44.47
CA LYS A 53 -87.71 67.12 44.95
C LYS A 53 -86.87 66.07 44.20
N ALA A 54 -87.49 65.25 43.34
CA ALA A 54 -86.79 64.26 42.52
C ALA A 54 -86.15 64.85 41.24
N SER A 55 -86.62 66.02 40.78
CA SER A 55 -86.08 66.72 39.60
C SER A 55 -84.59 67.02 39.77
N SER A 56 -84.16 67.52 40.93
CA SER A 56 -82.76 67.91 41.14
C SER A 56 -81.79 66.74 41.28
N VAL A 57 -82.25 65.54 41.70
CA VAL A 57 -81.35 64.38 41.87
C VAL A 57 -81.23 63.57 40.59
N GLN A 58 -82.32 63.43 39.82
CA GLN A 58 -82.28 62.78 38.50
C GLN A 58 -81.56 63.65 37.46
N GLU A 59 -81.73 64.97 37.52
CA GLU A 59 -81.00 65.93 36.68
C GLU A 59 -79.50 65.90 37.01
N VAL A 60 -79.11 65.87 38.30
CA VAL A 60 -77.70 65.74 38.69
C VAL A 60 -77.10 64.36 38.34
N LEU A 61 -77.84 63.26 38.48
CA LEU A 61 -77.36 61.92 38.06
C LEU A 61 -77.25 61.79 36.54
N PHE A 62 -78.18 62.41 35.80
CA PHE A 62 -78.12 62.50 34.33
C PHE A 62 -76.93 63.35 33.89
N ASP A 63 -76.74 64.53 34.47
CA ASP A 63 -75.60 65.41 34.19
C ASP A 63 -74.26 64.73 34.51
N VAL A 64 -74.17 63.96 35.60
CA VAL A 64 -72.94 63.25 35.98
C VAL A 64 -72.66 62.06 35.06
N THR A 65 -73.68 61.32 34.63
CA THR A 65 -73.51 60.19 33.71
C THR A 65 -73.19 60.66 32.29
N GLU A 66 -73.81 61.76 31.84
CA GLU A 66 -73.51 62.41 30.56
C GLU A 66 -72.12 63.05 30.57
N SER A 67 -71.73 63.74 31.66
CA SER A 67 -70.37 64.26 31.83
C SER A 67 -69.31 63.16 31.84
N LYS A 68 -69.59 62.02 32.47
CA LYS A 68 -68.67 60.86 32.48
C LYS A 68 -68.55 60.22 31.10
N LYS A 69 -69.63 60.19 30.33
CA LYS A 69 -69.63 59.68 28.96
C LYS A 69 -68.85 60.61 28.02
N ILE A 70 -69.08 61.91 28.12
CA ILE A 70 -68.33 62.95 27.39
C ILE A 70 -66.85 62.87 27.75
N PHE A 71 -66.50 62.77 29.04
CA PHE A 71 -65.11 62.62 29.48
C PHE A 71 -64.45 61.35 28.93
N ASN A 72 -65.15 60.22 28.94
CA ASN A 72 -64.62 58.97 28.39
C ASN A 72 -64.45 59.04 26.87
N GLU A 73 -65.36 59.68 26.14
CA GLU A 73 -65.22 59.91 24.70
C GLU A 73 -64.04 60.84 24.39
N GLU A 74 -63.86 61.90 25.18
CA GLU A 74 -62.72 62.82 25.06
C GLU A 74 -61.39 62.11 25.34
N VAL A 75 -61.33 61.24 26.36
CA VAL A 75 -60.15 60.41 26.65
C VAL A 75 -59.86 59.43 25.51
N LEU A 76 -60.89 58.81 24.91
CA LEU A 76 -60.71 57.90 23.76
C LEU A 76 -60.20 58.65 22.53
N ILE A 77 -60.70 59.87 22.28
CA ILE A 77 -60.22 60.73 21.18
C ILE A 77 -58.75 61.11 21.40
N GLN A 78 -58.38 61.49 22.62
CA GLN A 78 -56.99 61.80 22.98
C GLN A 78 -56.06 60.59 22.81
N ILE A 79 -56.50 59.40 23.24
CA ILE A 79 -55.74 58.16 23.04
C ILE A 79 -55.58 57.85 21.55
N GLN A 80 -56.62 58.05 20.74
CA GLN A 80 -56.56 57.80 19.31
C GLN A 80 -55.60 58.77 18.61
N LEU A 81 -55.66 60.07 18.95
CA LEU A 81 -54.73 61.07 18.44
C LEU A 81 -53.27 60.72 18.79
N VAL A 82 -53.00 60.28 20.02
CA VAL A 82 -51.66 59.84 20.42
C VAL A 82 -51.21 58.62 19.62
N LYS A 83 -52.09 57.63 19.40
CA LYS A 83 -51.78 56.45 18.59
C LYS A 83 -51.46 56.83 17.14
N ASP A 84 -52.22 57.74 16.55
CA ASP A 84 -52.02 58.17 15.16
C ASP A 84 -50.72 58.95 15.02
N VAL A 85 -50.39 59.83 15.98
CA VAL A 85 -49.10 60.54 16.01
C VAL A 85 -47.91 59.59 16.15
N VAL A 86 -48.01 58.58 17.04
CA VAL A 86 -46.96 57.58 17.22
C VAL A 86 -46.79 56.72 15.97
N LYS A 87 -47.89 56.33 15.32
CA LYS A 87 -47.86 55.56 14.07
C LYS A 87 -47.24 56.35 12.93
N ASP A 88 -47.60 57.63 12.78
CA ASP A 88 -46.99 58.54 11.81
C ASP A 88 -45.48 58.71 12.04
N GLN A 89 -45.04 58.74 13.30
CA GLN A 89 -43.62 58.79 13.63
C GLN A 89 -42.91 57.47 13.28
N LEU A 90 -43.51 56.32 13.60
CA LEU A 90 -42.97 55.01 13.25
C LEU A 90 -42.83 54.85 11.73
N ASP A 91 -43.85 55.22 10.95
CA ASP A 91 -43.81 55.17 9.49
C ASP A 91 -42.71 56.08 8.90
N LYS A 92 -42.46 57.25 9.53
CA LYS A 92 -41.35 58.14 9.15
C LYS A 92 -40.00 57.51 9.46
N TYR A 93 -39.84 56.91 10.64
CA TYR A 93 -38.60 56.21 11.00
C TYR A 93 -38.34 55.00 10.11
N GLU A 94 -39.36 54.21 9.81
CA GLU A 94 -39.24 53.04 8.93
C GLU A 94 -38.85 53.44 7.50
N LYS A 95 -39.46 54.51 6.95
CA LYS A 95 -39.06 55.08 5.66
C LYS A 95 -37.62 55.61 5.68
N ALA A 96 -37.17 56.20 6.79
CA ALA A 96 -35.80 56.68 6.94
C ALA A 96 -34.80 55.53 7.00
N ILE A 97 -35.09 54.48 7.78
CA ILE A 97 -34.28 53.26 7.87
C ILE A 97 -34.18 52.59 6.51
N ASN A 98 -35.30 52.40 5.81
CA ASN A 98 -35.32 51.77 4.49
C ASN A 98 -34.52 52.57 3.46
N LYS A 99 -34.56 53.91 3.50
CA LYS A 99 -33.72 54.76 2.64
C LYS A 99 -32.23 54.65 2.98
N LEU A 100 -31.87 54.58 4.26
CA LEU A 100 -30.48 54.39 4.69
C LEU A 100 -29.96 53.02 4.25
N VAL A 101 -30.72 51.95 4.49
CA VAL A 101 -30.38 50.58 4.07
C VAL A 101 -30.26 50.46 2.55
N MET A 102 -31.15 51.11 1.77
CA MET A 102 -31.00 51.15 0.31
C MET A 102 -29.73 51.92 -0.10
N GLY A 103 -29.49 53.10 0.50
CA GLY A 103 -28.32 53.92 0.19
C GLY A 103 -27.01 53.18 0.48
N GLU A 104 -26.93 52.49 1.62
CA GLU A 104 -25.77 51.71 2.04
C GLU A 104 -25.54 50.50 1.13
N ASN A 105 -26.60 49.76 0.78
CA ASN A 105 -26.50 48.66 -0.18
C ASN A 105 -26.08 49.13 -1.58
N ILE A 106 -26.57 50.27 -2.05
CA ILE A 106 -26.16 50.84 -3.35
C ILE A 106 -24.69 51.27 -3.31
N LEU A 107 -24.23 51.91 -2.22
CA LEU A 107 -22.85 52.35 -2.06
C LEU A 107 -21.87 51.16 -2.02
N VAL A 108 -22.19 50.13 -1.23
CA VAL A 108 -21.38 48.91 -1.11
C VAL A 108 -21.36 48.14 -2.44
N LYS A 109 -22.51 48.02 -3.11
CA LYS A 109 -22.61 47.38 -4.43
C LYS A 109 -21.80 48.13 -5.48
N ASN A 110 -21.88 49.46 -5.52
CA ASN A 110 -21.18 50.26 -6.53
C ASN A 110 -19.66 50.27 -6.32
N ASN A 111 -19.16 50.37 -5.09
CA ASN A 111 -17.71 50.40 -4.86
C ASN A 111 -17.05 49.03 -5.04
N ILE A 112 -17.68 47.95 -4.58
CA ILE A 112 -17.09 46.61 -4.67
C ILE A 112 -17.20 46.02 -6.09
N LEU A 113 -18.34 46.17 -6.77
CA LEU A 113 -18.51 45.58 -8.11
C LEU A 113 -17.77 46.32 -9.23
N THR A 114 -17.42 47.60 -9.06
CA THR A 114 -16.68 48.35 -10.08
C THR A 114 -15.17 48.14 -9.99
N GLU A 115 -14.60 48.07 -8.79
CA GLU A 115 -13.15 47.89 -8.62
C GLU A 115 -12.67 46.43 -8.79
N LEU A 116 -13.51 45.45 -8.46
CA LEU A 116 -13.13 44.04 -8.52
C LEU A 116 -12.74 43.55 -9.95
N PRO A 117 -13.49 43.85 -11.03
CA PRO A 117 -13.11 43.45 -12.38
C PRO A 117 -11.83 44.14 -12.87
N GLU A 118 -11.60 45.40 -12.49
CA GLU A 118 -10.36 46.11 -12.84
C GLU A 118 -9.14 45.49 -12.17
N ARG A 119 -9.25 45.15 -10.88
CA ARG A 119 -8.20 44.42 -10.16
C ARG A 119 -7.96 43.04 -10.78
N LEU A 120 -9.01 42.33 -11.14
CA LEU A 120 -8.91 41.01 -11.79
C LEU A 120 -8.16 41.11 -13.12
N ASN A 121 -8.52 42.08 -13.97
CA ASN A 121 -7.84 42.32 -15.24
C ASN A 121 -6.36 42.70 -15.03
N LYS A 122 -6.06 43.53 -14.02
CA LYS A 122 -4.67 43.86 -13.66
C LYS A 122 -3.87 42.62 -13.23
N TYR A 123 -4.45 41.72 -12.44
CA TYR A 123 -3.79 40.47 -12.06
C TYR A 123 -3.61 39.54 -13.26
N GLU A 124 -4.60 39.46 -14.16
CA GLU A 124 -4.50 38.67 -15.38
C GLU A 124 -3.37 39.17 -16.30
N LEU A 125 -3.27 40.48 -16.49
CA LEU A 125 -2.16 41.09 -17.24
C LEU A 125 -0.79 40.77 -16.60
N LEU A 126 -0.70 40.84 -15.27
CA LEU A 126 0.52 40.53 -14.54
C LEU A 126 0.91 39.05 -14.67
N ILE A 127 -0.08 38.15 -14.59
CA ILE A 127 0.12 36.70 -14.78
C ILE A 127 0.64 36.44 -16.19
N ASN A 128 0.02 37.02 -17.22
CA ASN A 128 0.46 36.83 -18.60
C ASN A 128 1.89 37.36 -18.84
N LYS A 129 2.24 38.49 -18.22
CA LYS A 129 3.61 39.02 -18.27
C LYS A 129 4.62 38.09 -17.60
N LEU A 130 4.27 37.49 -16.45
CA LEU A 130 5.13 36.51 -15.78
C LEU A 130 5.29 35.23 -16.59
N LEU A 131 4.23 34.79 -17.29
CA LEU A 131 4.29 33.64 -18.19
C LEU A 131 5.25 33.88 -19.36
N ASP A 132 5.16 35.04 -20.03
CA ASP A 132 6.08 35.42 -21.12
C ASP A 132 7.54 35.49 -20.64
N GLN A 133 7.78 36.05 -19.44
CA GLN A 133 9.13 36.06 -18.86
C GLN A 133 9.68 34.66 -18.59
N ASN A 134 8.84 33.76 -18.06
CA ASN A 134 9.24 32.38 -17.82
C ASN A 134 9.54 31.63 -19.11
N GLU A 135 8.77 31.85 -20.17
CA GLU A 135 8.99 31.24 -21.48
C GLU A 135 10.35 31.67 -22.06
N ARG A 136 10.66 32.97 -22.02
CA ARG A 136 11.98 33.50 -22.43
C ARG A 136 13.13 32.91 -21.62
N LEU A 137 12.94 32.72 -20.31
CA LEU A 137 13.96 32.10 -19.46
C LEU A 137 14.19 30.64 -19.85
N ILE A 138 13.13 29.86 -20.09
CA ILE A 138 13.22 28.47 -20.53
C ILE A 138 13.99 28.37 -21.85
N GLU A 139 13.68 29.24 -22.83
CA GLU A 139 14.41 29.29 -24.10
C GLU A 139 15.89 29.61 -23.91
N SER A 140 16.22 30.56 -23.03
CA SER A 140 17.61 30.91 -22.74
C SER A 140 18.40 29.76 -22.11
N ILE A 141 17.77 28.99 -21.21
CA ILE A 141 18.36 27.80 -20.58
C ILE A 141 18.61 26.71 -21.62
N ASP A 142 17.66 26.48 -22.54
CA ASP A 142 17.82 25.50 -23.61
C ASP A 142 18.98 25.87 -24.56
N LEU A 143 19.09 27.16 -24.93
CA LEU A 143 20.20 27.66 -25.74
C LEU A 143 21.56 27.49 -25.05
N ILE A 144 21.65 27.81 -23.75
CA ILE A 144 22.87 27.60 -22.96
C ILE A 144 23.22 26.12 -22.91
N SER A 145 22.24 25.25 -22.66
CA SER A 145 22.44 23.80 -22.61
C SER A 145 22.97 23.25 -23.94
N LYS A 146 22.38 23.68 -25.06
CA LYS A 146 22.87 23.32 -26.41
C LYS A 146 24.30 23.81 -26.66
N LYS A 147 24.64 25.03 -26.23
CA LYS A 147 26.01 25.56 -26.33
C LYS A 147 26.99 24.76 -25.49
N MET A 148 26.64 24.39 -24.25
CA MET A 148 27.49 23.59 -23.37
C MET A 148 27.72 22.17 -23.92
N VAL A 149 26.69 21.53 -24.48
CA VAL A 149 26.82 20.20 -25.09
C VAL A 149 27.71 20.24 -26.35
N ASN A 150 27.70 21.34 -27.08
CA ASN A 150 28.56 21.52 -28.25
C ASN A 150 29.97 22.03 -27.92
N ASP A 151 30.23 22.38 -26.66
CA ASP A 151 31.57 22.79 -26.23
C ASP A 151 32.49 21.56 -26.25
N GLU A 152 33.54 21.63 -27.08
CA GLU A 152 34.54 20.56 -27.18
C GLU A 152 35.20 20.28 -25.82
N HIS A 153 35.38 21.31 -24.98
CA HIS A 153 35.94 21.14 -23.65
C HIS A 153 35.02 20.32 -22.76
N TYR A 154 33.72 20.58 -22.77
CA TYR A 154 32.73 19.81 -22.00
C TYR A 154 32.72 18.33 -22.42
N ASN A 155 32.74 18.08 -23.73
CA ASN A 155 32.77 16.71 -24.26
C ASN A 155 34.08 16.00 -23.92
N SER A 156 35.22 16.70 -23.99
CA SER A 156 36.52 16.13 -23.61
C SER A 156 36.55 15.77 -22.12
N LEU A 157 36.02 16.64 -21.25
CA LEU A 157 35.94 16.41 -19.81
C LEU A 157 35.02 15.23 -19.49
N ASN A 158 33.85 15.15 -20.15
CA ASN A 158 32.90 14.07 -19.94
C ASN A 158 33.49 12.72 -20.37
N ARG A 159 34.26 12.67 -21.46
CA ARG A 159 35.00 11.46 -21.87
C ARG A 159 36.01 11.03 -20.82
N ILE A 160 36.75 11.97 -20.24
CA ILE A 160 37.74 11.68 -19.17
C ILE A 160 37.02 11.12 -17.94
N VAL A 161 35.90 11.72 -17.52
CA VAL A 161 35.11 11.24 -16.38
C VAL A 161 34.64 9.81 -16.60
N VAL A 162 34.09 9.51 -17.77
CA VAL A 162 33.64 8.14 -18.12
C VAL A 162 34.82 7.17 -18.11
N ALA A 163 35.96 7.54 -18.72
CA ALA A 163 37.14 6.68 -18.74
C ALA A 163 37.74 6.41 -17.34
N LEU A 164 37.67 7.40 -16.44
CA LEU A 164 38.09 7.25 -15.05
C LEU A 164 37.15 6.30 -14.29
N ASP A 165 35.84 6.43 -14.49
CA ASP A 165 34.85 5.54 -13.86
C ASP A 165 35.04 4.08 -14.31
N ASP A 166 35.23 3.86 -15.61
CA ASP A 166 35.54 2.53 -16.16
C ASP A 166 36.84 1.95 -15.57
N SER A 167 37.88 2.77 -15.43
CA SER A 167 39.16 2.37 -14.87
C SER A 167 39.05 2.01 -13.38
N LEU A 168 38.27 2.77 -12.63
CA LEU A 168 38.03 2.56 -11.20
C LEU A 168 37.24 1.26 -10.98
N ASN A 169 36.20 1.04 -11.76
CA ASN A 169 35.41 -0.19 -11.72
C ASN A 169 36.30 -1.41 -12.04
N LYS A 170 37.17 -1.33 -13.06
CA LYS A 170 38.10 -2.41 -13.39
C LYS A 170 39.06 -2.71 -12.24
N LEU A 171 39.60 -1.69 -11.57
CA LEU A 171 40.50 -1.86 -10.43
C LEU A 171 39.79 -2.54 -9.26
N LEU A 172 38.54 -2.14 -8.98
CA LEU A 172 37.71 -2.76 -7.95
C LEU A 172 37.51 -4.27 -8.21
N TYR A 173 37.16 -4.65 -9.45
CA TYR A 173 37.03 -6.06 -9.82
C TYR A 173 38.35 -6.83 -9.69
N MET A 174 39.48 -6.21 -10.06
CA MET A 174 40.80 -6.83 -9.92
C MET A 174 41.15 -7.07 -8.44
N GLU A 175 40.85 -6.14 -7.55
CA GLU A 175 41.13 -6.26 -6.13
C GLU A 175 40.28 -7.36 -5.47
N SER A 176 38.97 -7.40 -5.74
CA SER A 176 38.11 -8.48 -5.24
C SER A 176 38.56 -9.85 -5.76
N SER A 177 38.96 -9.95 -7.04
CA SER A 177 39.49 -11.20 -7.59
C SER A 177 40.81 -11.61 -6.92
N SER A 178 41.69 -10.64 -6.64
CA SER A 178 42.95 -10.85 -5.91
C SER A 178 42.69 -11.38 -4.48
N GLN A 179 41.73 -10.79 -3.78
CA GLN A 179 41.33 -11.21 -2.43
C GLN A 179 40.75 -12.63 -2.42
N ILE A 180 39.83 -12.94 -3.34
CA ILE A 180 39.26 -14.29 -3.49
C ILE A 180 40.37 -15.32 -3.78
N LYS A 181 41.35 -14.98 -4.62
CA LYS A 181 42.49 -15.86 -4.89
C LYS A 181 43.34 -16.09 -3.63
N LYS A 182 43.61 -15.06 -2.83
CA LYS A 182 44.33 -15.18 -1.55
C LYS A 182 43.56 -16.05 -0.56
N GLU A 183 42.25 -15.86 -0.43
CA GLU A 183 41.39 -16.67 0.43
C GLU A 183 41.37 -18.13 -0.01
N ASN A 184 41.25 -18.41 -1.31
CA ASN A 184 41.32 -19.78 -1.82
C ASN A 184 42.65 -20.45 -1.49
N VAL A 185 43.77 -19.75 -1.63
CA VAL A 185 45.09 -20.27 -1.25
C VAL A 185 45.16 -20.53 0.26
N LEU A 186 44.64 -19.62 1.09
CA LEU A 186 44.58 -19.81 2.54
C LEU A 186 43.73 -21.03 2.93
N LEU A 187 42.54 -21.20 2.33
CA LEU A 187 41.66 -22.33 2.56
C LEU A 187 42.30 -23.64 2.10
N LEU A 188 42.98 -23.65 0.95
CA LEU A 188 43.73 -24.81 0.48
C LEU A 188 44.84 -25.21 1.46
N ASN A 189 45.57 -24.23 1.99
CA ASN A 189 46.60 -24.48 3.00
C ASN A 189 45.98 -25.03 4.31
N GLN A 190 44.87 -24.45 4.77
CA GLN A 190 44.15 -24.95 5.95
C GLN A 190 43.64 -26.38 5.74
N LEU A 191 43.10 -26.69 4.56
CA LEU A 191 42.67 -28.04 4.21
C LEU A 191 43.85 -29.01 4.25
N HIS A 192 45.01 -28.63 3.73
CA HIS A 192 46.21 -29.47 3.76
C HIS A 192 46.67 -29.77 5.19
N VAL A 193 46.67 -28.77 6.08
CA VAL A 193 46.98 -28.95 7.51
C VAL A 193 46.00 -29.94 8.15
N VAL A 194 44.70 -29.76 7.90
CA VAL A 194 43.66 -30.67 8.42
C VAL A 194 43.85 -32.09 7.89
N GLN A 195 44.17 -32.26 6.61
CA GLN A 195 44.47 -33.57 6.02
C GLN A 195 45.67 -34.24 6.71
N GLN A 196 46.74 -33.48 6.95
CA GLN A 196 47.92 -33.99 7.64
C GLN A 196 47.62 -34.39 9.09
N GLU A 197 46.82 -33.60 9.81
CA GLU A 197 46.37 -33.96 11.16
C GLU A 197 45.51 -35.22 11.17
N PHE A 198 44.59 -35.37 10.20
CA PHE A 198 43.83 -36.61 10.05
C PHE A 198 44.73 -37.82 9.77
N GLU A 199 45.71 -37.69 8.88
CA GLU A 199 46.67 -38.75 8.60
C GLU A 199 47.47 -39.11 9.85
N ASN A 200 47.95 -38.11 10.59
CA ASN A 200 48.63 -38.31 11.87
C ASN A 200 47.76 -39.05 12.89
N VAL A 201 46.47 -38.69 13.01
CA VAL A 201 45.52 -39.37 13.91
C VAL A 201 45.29 -40.81 13.48
N ILE A 202 45.10 -41.07 12.18
CA ILE A 202 44.92 -42.42 11.64
C ILE A 202 46.18 -43.27 11.89
N LEU A 203 47.37 -42.71 11.64
CA LEU A 203 48.64 -43.38 11.90
C LEU A 203 48.83 -43.68 13.40
N LYS A 204 48.51 -42.72 14.28
CA LYS A 204 48.52 -42.92 15.75
C LYS A 204 47.56 -44.04 16.16
N ASN A 205 46.32 -44.03 15.66
CA ASN A 205 45.31 -45.05 15.98
C ASN A 205 45.71 -46.44 15.45
N ARG A 206 46.34 -46.53 14.27
CA ARG A 206 46.90 -47.79 13.75
C ARG A 206 48.07 -48.30 14.58
N ASN A 207 48.96 -47.41 15.02
CA ASN A 207 50.08 -47.78 15.88
C ASN A 207 49.60 -48.28 17.26
N ILE A 208 48.52 -47.72 17.79
CA ILE A 208 47.86 -48.21 19.02
C ILE A 208 47.25 -49.60 18.80
N GLY A 209 46.57 -49.84 17.67
CA GLY A 209 46.04 -51.17 17.31
C GLY A 209 47.10 -52.26 17.11
N SER A 210 48.36 -51.90 16.85
CA SER A 210 49.47 -52.85 16.74
C SER A 210 50.13 -53.23 18.08
N LEU A 211 49.85 -52.49 19.15
CA LEU A 211 50.40 -52.72 20.50
C LEU A 211 49.45 -53.52 21.42
N ASP A 212 48.17 -53.64 21.08
CA ASP A 212 47.16 -54.39 21.86
C ASP A 212 46.88 -55.79 21.30
N ASN A 213 47.92 -56.51 20.87
CA ASN A 213 47.82 -57.94 20.60
C ASN A 213 47.85 -58.76 21.91
N LYS A 214 46.82 -58.57 22.73
CA LYS A 214 46.39 -59.53 23.73
C LYS A 214 44.86 -59.56 23.72
N LYS A 215 44.36 -60.55 22.97
CA LYS A 215 43.05 -61.22 23.01
C LYS A 215 42.01 -60.58 23.95
N ASP A 216 40.84 -60.26 23.41
CA ASP A 216 39.60 -61.00 23.73
C ASP A 216 38.46 -60.58 22.79
N ASP A 217 37.50 -61.48 22.65
CA ASP A 217 36.39 -61.53 21.69
C ASP A 217 35.61 -60.22 21.48
N ILE A 218 35.40 -59.87 20.20
CA ILE A 218 34.16 -59.41 19.54
C ILE A 218 34.58 -58.84 18.18
N ASN A 219 34.45 -59.63 17.13
CA ASN A 219 34.53 -59.15 15.75
C ASN A 219 33.31 -58.28 15.46
N THR A 220 33.40 -57.00 15.76
CA THR A 220 32.56 -55.98 15.14
C THR A 220 33.50 -55.01 14.44
N GLU A 221 33.98 -55.40 13.25
CA GLU A 221 34.54 -54.44 12.31
C GLU A 221 33.44 -53.42 12.02
N VAL A 222 33.55 -52.24 12.62
CA VAL A 222 32.61 -51.15 12.37
C VAL A 222 32.91 -50.62 10.97
N TYR A 223 32.14 -51.09 9.98
CA TYR A 223 32.27 -50.59 8.62
C TYR A 223 31.71 -49.16 8.54
N LEU A 224 32.54 -48.25 8.03
CA LEU A 224 32.18 -46.84 7.77
C LEU A 224 32.06 -46.64 6.26
N GLY A 225 31.06 -45.88 5.80
CA GLY A 225 30.91 -45.52 4.39
C GLY A 225 29.67 -46.09 3.69
N ALA A 226 28.63 -46.47 4.43
CA ALA A 226 27.34 -46.90 3.86
C ALA A 226 26.76 -45.86 2.89
N ALA A 227 26.94 -44.57 3.19
CA ALA A 227 26.51 -43.49 2.32
C ALA A 227 27.25 -43.52 0.96
N ASP A 228 28.54 -43.82 0.95
CA ASP A 228 29.35 -43.85 -0.26
C ASP A 228 29.10 -45.12 -1.08
N LEU A 229 28.83 -46.26 -0.43
CA LEU A 229 28.37 -47.46 -1.11
C LEU A 229 27.09 -47.21 -1.91
N ILE A 230 26.10 -46.52 -1.31
CA ILE A 230 24.86 -46.17 -2.02
C ILE A 230 25.12 -45.21 -3.19
N LYS A 231 26.07 -44.28 -3.06
CA LYS A 231 26.45 -43.39 -4.18
C LYS A 231 27.13 -44.15 -5.31
N GLN A 232 27.85 -45.23 -5.01
CA GLN A 232 28.51 -46.07 -6.00
C GLN A 232 27.55 -47.03 -6.72
N GLN A 233 26.40 -47.36 -6.11
CA GLN A 233 25.37 -48.19 -6.73
C GLN A 233 24.87 -47.62 -8.05
N LEU A 234 24.50 -48.52 -8.96
CA LEU A 234 23.98 -48.22 -10.28
C LEU A 234 22.87 -47.16 -10.25
N HIS A 235 21.91 -47.31 -9.34
CA HIS A 235 20.79 -46.39 -9.19
C HIS A 235 21.26 -44.94 -9.00
N TYR A 236 22.10 -44.68 -8.00
CA TYR A 236 22.52 -43.31 -7.70
C TYR A 236 23.30 -42.70 -8.86
N ARG A 237 24.26 -43.43 -9.45
CA ARG A 237 25.09 -42.92 -10.54
C ARG A 237 24.29 -42.65 -11.81
N LEU A 238 23.32 -43.50 -12.13
CA LEU A 238 22.45 -43.31 -13.29
C LEU A 238 21.60 -42.04 -13.16
N GLY A 239 20.98 -41.83 -12.00
CA GLY A 239 20.21 -40.62 -11.76
C GLY A 239 21.07 -39.36 -11.59
N ALA A 240 22.29 -39.47 -11.06
CA ALA A 240 23.24 -38.35 -10.99
C ALA A 240 23.65 -37.90 -12.40
N THR A 241 24.02 -38.86 -13.26
CA THR A 241 24.34 -38.63 -14.68
C THR A 241 23.15 -37.99 -15.41
N ALA A 242 21.94 -38.45 -15.12
CA ALA A 242 20.72 -37.89 -15.70
C ALA A 242 20.50 -36.42 -15.30
N ILE A 243 20.71 -36.08 -14.03
CA ILE A 243 20.58 -34.69 -13.55
C ILE A 243 21.66 -33.81 -14.18
N GLU A 244 22.90 -34.28 -14.23
CA GLU A 244 24.03 -33.53 -14.80
C GLU A 244 23.78 -33.16 -16.27
N HIS A 245 23.39 -34.14 -17.08
CA HIS A 245 23.12 -33.95 -18.50
C HIS A 245 21.76 -33.30 -18.79
N SER A 246 20.85 -33.18 -17.82
CA SER A 246 19.54 -32.54 -18.01
C SER A 246 19.57 -31.00 -18.05
N ARG A 247 20.71 -30.38 -17.71
CA ARG A 247 20.84 -28.92 -17.59
C ARG A 247 20.92 -28.20 -18.94
N ASP A 248 21.48 -28.86 -19.95
CA ASP A 248 21.72 -28.28 -21.27
C ASP A 248 21.12 -29.13 -22.40
N LEU A 249 20.68 -28.48 -23.49
CA LEU A 249 20.14 -29.17 -24.68
C LEU A 249 21.13 -30.17 -25.29
N ASN A 250 22.41 -29.80 -25.35
CA ASN A 250 23.48 -30.69 -25.81
C ASN A 250 23.73 -31.85 -24.83
N GLY A 251 23.49 -31.63 -23.53
CA GLY A 251 23.55 -32.69 -22.52
C GLY A 251 22.43 -33.70 -22.71
N LEU A 252 21.22 -33.24 -22.98
CA LEU A 252 20.05 -34.10 -23.20
C LEU A 252 20.19 -35.00 -24.45
N LEU A 253 20.82 -34.50 -25.51
CA LEU A 253 21.12 -35.29 -26.70
C LEU A 253 22.17 -36.39 -26.43
N LYS A 254 23.15 -36.13 -25.56
CA LYS A 254 24.20 -37.08 -25.18
C LYS A 254 23.78 -38.02 -24.04
N LEU A 255 22.71 -37.68 -23.33
CA LEU A 255 22.19 -38.42 -22.19
C LEU A 255 22.02 -39.94 -22.43
N PRO A 256 21.35 -40.42 -23.50
CA PRO A 256 21.17 -41.86 -23.68
C PRO A 256 22.50 -42.62 -23.81
N TYR A 257 23.50 -42.00 -24.44
CA TYR A 257 24.84 -42.56 -24.55
C TYR A 257 25.57 -42.56 -23.20
N ALA A 258 25.53 -41.44 -22.47
CA ALA A 258 26.16 -41.31 -21.14
C ALA A 258 25.61 -42.34 -20.15
N LEU A 259 24.29 -42.55 -20.13
CA LEU A 259 23.64 -43.56 -19.29
C LEU A 259 24.10 -44.98 -19.66
N LEU A 260 24.19 -45.30 -20.96
CA LEU A 260 24.69 -46.60 -21.41
C LEU A 260 26.14 -46.84 -20.94
N THR A 261 27.04 -45.88 -21.16
CA THR A 261 28.44 -46.01 -20.74
C THR A 261 28.57 -46.23 -19.25
N GLU A 262 27.72 -45.56 -18.48
CA GLU A 262 27.69 -45.60 -17.03
C GLU A 262 27.20 -46.96 -16.51
N THR A 263 26.14 -47.52 -17.11
CA THR A 263 25.66 -48.88 -16.77
C THR A 263 26.72 -49.96 -17.04
N ILE A 264 27.46 -49.85 -18.14
CA ILE A 264 28.53 -50.79 -18.50
C ILE A 264 29.68 -50.69 -17.50
N ALA A 265 30.06 -49.45 -17.11
CA ALA A 265 31.14 -49.22 -16.16
C ALA A 265 30.85 -49.79 -14.76
N VAL A 266 29.60 -49.66 -14.28
CA VAL A 266 29.20 -50.22 -12.99
C VAL A 266 29.16 -51.75 -13.03
N LYS A 267 28.57 -52.34 -14.07
CA LYS A 267 28.51 -53.80 -14.22
C LYS A 267 29.91 -54.43 -14.30
N LYS A 268 30.87 -53.75 -14.94
CA LYS A 268 32.27 -54.19 -14.98
C LYS A 268 32.92 -54.17 -13.59
N ARG A 269 32.62 -53.17 -12.75
CA ARG A 269 33.11 -53.12 -11.35
C ARG A 269 32.47 -54.19 -10.48
N GLU A 270 31.16 -54.39 -10.60
CA GLU A 270 30.45 -55.47 -9.87
C GLU A 270 30.98 -56.87 -10.22
N SER A 271 31.56 -57.07 -11.41
CA SER A 271 32.22 -58.33 -11.78
C SER A 271 33.66 -58.47 -11.26
N GLN A 272 34.28 -57.39 -10.79
CA GLN A 272 35.67 -57.35 -10.32
C GLN A 272 35.80 -57.21 -8.80
N GLU A 273 34.77 -56.68 -8.14
CA GLU A 273 34.73 -56.48 -6.68
C GLU A 273 33.81 -57.53 -6.02
N SER A 274 34.17 -57.98 -4.82
CA SER A 274 33.33 -58.88 -4.01
C SER A 274 32.00 -58.20 -3.66
N ALA A 275 30.91 -58.96 -3.61
CA ALA A 275 29.58 -58.44 -3.33
C ALA A 275 29.58 -57.54 -2.08
N PRO A 276 29.01 -56.32 -2.16
CA PRO A 276 29.00 -55.40 -1.02
C PRO A 276 28.25 -56.01 0.16
N GLN A 277 28.85 -55.94 1.34
CA GLN A 277 28.26 -56.40 2.59
C GLN A 277 26.96 -55.64 2.89
N GLU A 278 26.02 -56.30 3.56
CA GLU A 278 24.69 -55.73 3.83
C GLU A 278 24.78 -54.43 4.63
N LEU A 279 23.89 -53.48 4.33
CA LEU A 279 23.90 -52.13 4.91
C LEU A 279 23.73 -52.12 6.44
N GLU A 280 23.26 -53.21 7.03
CA GLU A 280 23.01 -53.37 8.48
C GLU A 280 24.30 -53.48 9.30
N PHE A 281 25.43 -53.80 8.67
CA PHE A 281 26.73 -53.91 9.33
C PHE A 281 27.49 -52.58 9.44
N TYR A 282 26.92 -51.49 8.91
CA TYR A 282 27.56 -50.19 8.89
C TYR A 282 27.03 -49.28 10.00
N SER A 283 27.93 -48.62 10.74
CA SER A 283 27.53 -47.67 11.78
C SER A 283 26.83 -46.42 11.22
N ASP A 284 27.04 -46.10 9.95
CA ASP A 284 26.45 -44.95 9.24
C ASP A 284 25.24 -45.32 8.37
N ALA A 285 24.55 -46.43 8.68
CA ALA A 285 23.35 -46.86 7.96
C ALA A 285 22.28 -45.76 7.85
N SER A 286 22.16 -44.89 8.86
CA SER A 286 21.24 -43.74 8.86
C SER A 286 21.59 -42.69 7.81
N GLU A 287 22.88 -42.43 7.55
CA GLU A 287 23.33 -41.55 6.47
C GLU A 287 23.05 -42.17 5.10
N ALA A 288 23.18 -43.50 5.00
CA ALA A 288 22.80 -44.26 3.83
C ALA A 288 21.31 -44.05 3.47
N GLU A 289 20.41 -44.10 4.47
CA GLU A 289 18.98 -43.81 4.26
C GLU A 289 18.71 -42.37 3.80
N ARG A 290 19.51 -41.40 4.27
CA ARG A 290 19.42 -40.01 3.81
C ARG A 290 19.79 -39.90 2.33
N VAL A 291 20.85 -40.58 1.89
CA VAL A 291 21.26 -40.62 0.47
C VAL A 291 20.18 -41.25 -0.41
N LYS A 292 19.48 -42.30 0.04
CA LYS A 292 18.34 -42.89 -0.70
C LYS A 292 17.18 -41.90 -0.91
N LYS A 293 17.07 -40.86 -0.08
CA LYS A 293 16.02 -39.83 -0.23
C LYS A 293 16.35 -38.80 -1.32
N HIS A 294 17.60 -38.74 -1.80
CA HIS A 294 18.04 -37.80 -2.85
C HIS A 294 17.33 -38.05 -4.19
N LEU A 295 17.22 -36.99 -4.99
CA LEU A 295 16.62 -37.06 -6.32
C LEU A 295 17.38 -38.02 -7.24
N SER A 296 18.72 -37.99 -7.21
CA SER A 296 19.57 -38.88 -8.01
C SER A 296 19.24 -40.35 -7.78
N TYR A 297 19.15 -40.77 -6.51
CA TYR A 297 18.80 -42.15 -6.18
C TYR A 297 17.41 -42.54 -6.71
N LYS A 298 16.39 -41.71 -6.43
CA LYS A 298 15.00 -41.97 -6.86
C LYS A 298 14.85 -42.02 -8.37
N LEU A 299 15.55 -41.13 -9.08
CA LEU A 299 15.54 -41.08 -10.53
C LEU A 299 16.19 -42.32 -11.13
N GLY A 300 17.31 -42.74 -10.56
CA GLY A 300 18.00 -43.97 -10.91
C GLY A 300 17.15 -45.23 -10.75
N VAL A 301 16.40 -45.34 -9.65
CA VAL A 301 15.46 -46.46 -9.41
C VAL A 301 14.44 -46.54 -10.54
N VAL A 302 13.80 -45.42 -10.90
CA VAL A 302 12.83 -45.38 -12.00
C VAL A 302 13.46 -45.76 -13.34
N MET A 303 14.70 -45.36 -13.59
CA MET A 303 15.42 -45.70 -14.82
C MET A 303 15.75 -47.19 -14.90
N VAL A 304 16.29 -47.77 -13.83
CA VAL A 304 16.57 -49.21 -13.75
C VAL A 304 15.27 -50.01 -13.91
N ASP A 305 14.18 -49.62 -13.25
CA ASP A 305 12.87 -50.27 -13.38
C ASP A 305 12.24 -50.11 -14.77
N GLY A 306 12.51 -48.98 -15.43
CA GLY A 306 12.13 -48.71 -16.82
C GLY A 306 12.77 -49.68 -17.81
N THR A 307 14.02 -50.11 -17.56
CA THR A 307 14.74 -51.02 -18.45
C THR A 307 14.31 -52.49 -18.34
N LYS A 308 13.60 -52.88 -17.27
CA LYS A 308 13.19 -54.27 -17.01
C LYS A 308 12.07 -54.76 -17.92
N SER A 309 11.26 -53.87 -18.51
CA SER A 309 10.12 -54.25 -19.34
C SER A 309 9.81 -53.17 -20.38
N LEU A 310 9.43 -53.59 -21.60
CA LEU A 310 9.01 -52.68 -22.68
C LEU A 310 7.86 -51.73 -22.25
N LYS A 311 6.92 -52.25 -21.45
CA LYS A 311 5.81 -51.44 -20.90
C LYS A 311 6.30 -50.37 -19.93
N ASN A 312 7.33 -50.68 -19.13
CA ASN A 312 7.91 -49.76 -18.17
C ASN A 312 8.79 -48.72 -18.89
N PHE A 313 9.49 -49.11 -19.96
CA PHE A 313 10.28 -48.21 -20.77
C PHE A 313 9.43 -47.08 -21.39
N ILE A 314 8.24 -47.42 -21.92
CA ILE A 314 7.31 -46.42 -22.48
C ILE A 314 6.75 -45.50 -21.38
N LYS A 315 6.52 -46.03 -20.17
CA LYS A 315 6.00 -45.25 -19.03
C LYS A 315 7.08 -44.43 -18.31
N MET A 316 8.34 -44.80 -18.48
CA MET A 316 9.49 -44.24 -17.75
C MET A 316 9.57 -42.70 -17.83
N PRO A 317 9.42 -42.03 -19.00
CA PRO A 317 9.47 -40.56 -19.06
C PRO A 317 8.41 -39.89 -18.17
N ILE A 318 7.22 -40.50 -18.06
CA ILE A 318 6.12 -39.99 -17.22
C ILE A 318 6.46 -40.17 -15.74
N GLU A 319 7.01 -41.32 -15.34
CA GLU A 319 7.41 -41.57 -13.95
C GLU A 319 8.57 -40.67 -13.52
N VAL A 320 9.56 -40.47 -14.40
CA VAL A 320 10.65 -39.51 -14.20
C VAL A 320 10.09 -38.11 -13.91
N HIS A 321 9.18 -37.63 -14.75
CA HIS A 321 8.54 -36.33 -14.56
C HIS A 321 7.76 -36.22 -13.24
N ARG A 322 7.04 -37.28 -12.86
CA ARG A 322 6.31 -37.33 -11.58
C ARG A 322 7.26 -37.25 -10.38
N VAL A 323 8.37 -37.99 -10.40
CA VAL A 323 9.38 -37.97 -9.32
C VAL A 323 10.01 -36.57 -9.19
N VAL A 324 10.39 -35.95 -10.30
CA VAL A 324 10.98 -34.60 -10.31
C VAL A 324 9.99 -33.57 -9.76
N LYS A 325 8.75 -33.55 -10.27
CA LYS A 325 7.70 -32.64 -9.76
C LYS A 325 7.37 -32.89 -8.29
N GLY A 326 7.31 -34.15 -7.87
CA GLY A 326 7.07 -34.53 -6.48
C GLY A 326 8.19 -34.05 -5.55
N PHE A 327 9.44 -34.09 -6.02
CA PHE A 327 10.61 -33.61 -5.28
C PHE A 327 10.61 -32.08 -5.16
N GLN A 328 10.34 -31.35 -6.25
CA GLN A 328 10.22 -29.89 -6.23
C GLN A 328 9.13 -29.39 -5.27
N LYS A 329 7.95 -30.04 -5.26
CA LYS A 329 6.85 -29.69 -4.35
C LYS A 329 7.18 -29.93 -2.87
N LYS A 330 8.04 -30.92 -2.57
CA LYS A 330 8.49 -31.19 -1.20
C LYS A 330 9.54 -30.18 -0.75
N GLN A 331 10.42 -29.74 -1.66
CA GLN A 331 11.40 -28.70 -1.38
C GLN A 331 10.77 -27.30 -1.22
N SER A 332 9.66 -27.00 -1.91
CA SER A 332 8.98 -25.70 -1.79
C SER A 332 8.09 -25.57 -0.54
N LYS A 333 7.91 -26.64 0.23
CA LYS A 333 7.05 -26.70 1.42
C LYS A 333 7.82 -26.89 2.74
N ALA A 334 9.12 -27.16 2.65
CA ALA A 334 10.04 -27.29 3.78
C ALA A 334 10.74 -25.94 4.01
#